data_AF-A0A928WUV6-F1
#
_entry.id   AF-A0A928WUV6-F1
#
_cell.length_a   1.000
_cell.length_b   1.000
_cell.length_c   1.000
_cell.angle_alpha   90.00
_cell.angle_beta   90.00
_cell.angle_gamma   90.00
#
_symmetry.space_group_name_H-M   'P 1'
#
loop_
_entity.id
_entity.type
_entity.pdbx_description
1 polymer ?
#
loop_
_entity_poly.entity_id
_entity_poly.type
_entity_poly.pdbx_seq_one_letter_code
_entity_poly.pdbx_strand_id
1 'polypeptide(L)'
;LYLEWMENLVSQADAITVSTRFLQQRFGGHYLPNSKDTQVFDPQQFDPALSRQKYGLADYRVLMFPGTARPHKGLEDVLIALEELDWPDLRLVIVGGRKPDDYEDNLLKRWGRWLIKLPRFPMNDMAEVVSAAHVVVVPQRDYATAKAQFPLKLTDAMAMAKPILSTTVGDIPEILDGCAYLVEPESPQQIAEQLLLIFKDLELAHQKGLKARERCVKNYSLAAMSRQLQTLLSDHMRPDR
;
A
#
# COMPACT_ATOMS: atom_id res chain seq x y z
N LEU A 1 15.89 -24.18 9.76
CA LEU A 1 17.36 -24.15 9.95
C LEU A 1 17.89 -22.72 10.07
N TYR A 2 18.26 -21.99 8.99
CA TYR A 2 18.84 -20.64 9.14
C TYR A 2 17.90 -19.62 9.82
N LEU A 3 16.60 -19.63 9.48
CA LEU A 3 15.62 -18.74 10.10
C LEU A 3 15.47 -19.01 11.61
N GLU A 4 15.40 -20.27 12.03
CA GLU A 4 15.32 -20.65 13.45
C GLU A 4 16.57 -20.23 14.22
N TRP A 5 17.75 -20.32 13.60
CA TRP A 5 18.99 -19.82 14.20
C TRP A 5 18.96 -18.31 14.38
N MET A 6 18.52 -17.56 13.36
CA MET A 6 18.37 -16.11 13.49
C MET A 6 17.35 -15.74 14.59
N GLU A 7 16.22 -16.45 14.69
CA GLU A 7 15.22 -16.21 15.74
C GLU A 7 15.82 -16.39 17.14
N ASN A 8 16.67 -17.40 17.35
CA ASN A 8 17.34 -17.62 18.63
C ASN A 8 18.40 -16.55 18.97
N LEU A 9 18.92 -15.84 17.97
CA LEU A 9 19.87 -14.74 18.18
C LEU A 9 19.17 -13.40 18.49
N VAL A 10 17.86 -13.28 18.25
CA VAL A 10 17.10 -12.03 18.51
C VAL A 10 17.22 -11.60 19.98
N SER A 11 17.22 -12.54 20.92
CA SER A 11 17.37 -12.27 22.36
C SER A 11 18.76 -11.77 22.76
N GLN A 12 19.75 -11.87 21.87
CA GLN A 12 21.12 -11.39 22.10
C GLN A 12 21.32 -9.95 21.64
N ALA A 13 20.33 -9.34 20.98
CA ALA A 13 20.43 -7.95 20.51
C ALA A 13 20.24 -6.95 21.66
N ASP A 14 21.05 -5.89 21.68
CA ASP A 14 20.90 -4.78 22.64
C ASP A 14 19.60 -4.00 22.48
N ALA A 15 19.07 -3.99 21.25
CA ALA A 15 17.78 -3.42 20.88
C ALA A 15 17.19 -4.17 19.68
N ILE A 16 15.87 -4.30 19.67
CA ILE A 16 15.12 -4.92 18.57
C ILE A 16 14.18 -3.89 17.98
N THR A 17 14.19 -3.74 16.65
CA THR A 17 13.21 -2.94 15.91
C THR A 17 12.37 -3.82 15.02
N VAL A 18 11.08 -3.55 14.91
CA VAL A 18 10.13 -4.32 14.11
C VAL A 18 9.24 -3.42 13.28
N SER A 19 8.93 -3.84 12.05
CA SER A 19 8.16 -3.04 11.11
C SER A 19 6.65 -3.24 11.19
N THR A 20 6.16 -4.27 11.91
CA THR A 20 4.73 -4.55 12.10
C THR A 20 4.39 -4.89 13.54
N ARG A 21 3.14 -4.69 13.97
CA ARG A 21 2.65 -5.13 15.28
C ARG A 21 2.66 -6.65 15.41
N PHE A 22 2.39 -7.37 14.33
CA PHE A 22 2.52 -8.83 14.29
C PHE A 22 3.93 -9.29 14.70
N LEU A 23 4.97 -8.66 14.13
CA LEU A 23 6.35 -8.96 14.48
C LEU A 23 6.69 -8.49 15.90
N GLN A 24 6.12 -7.37 16.35
CA GLN A 24 6.29 -6.88 17.72
C GLN A 24 5.71 -7.83 18.76
N GLN A 25 4.54 -8.42 18.50
CA GLN A 25 3.95 -9.42 19.40
C GLN A 25 4.80 -10.69 19.46
N ARG A 26 5.46 -11.07 18.36
CA ARG A 26 6.31 -12.27 18.27
C ARG A 26 7.69 -12.09 18.88
N PHE A 27 8.34 -10.96 18.62
CA PHE A 27 9.76 -10.72 18.93
C PHE A 27 10.00 -9.61 19.95
N GLY A 28 8.95 -8.90 20.39
CA GLY A 28 9.08 -7.70 21.21
C GLY A 28 9.68 -6.53 20.43
N GLY A 29 10.38 -5.66 21.15
CA GLY A 29 11.11 -4.54 20.55
C GLY A 29 10.27 -3.30 20.24
N HIS A 30 10.94 -2.33 19.63
CA HIS A 30 10.38 -1.02 19.28
C HIS A 30 9.73 -1.08 17.90
N TYR A 31 8.48 -0.64 17.82
CA TYR A 31 7.79 -0.49 16.55
C TYR A 31 8.42 0.66 15.76
N LEU A 32 9.06 0.32 14.65
CA LEU A 32 9.70 1.23 13.71
C LEU A 32 9.22 0.88 12.30
N PRO A 33 8.06 1.40 11.87
CA PRO A 33 7.46 1.06 10.59
C PRO A 33 8.30 1.55 9.42
N ASN A 34 8.11 0.94 8.24
CA ASN A 34 8.74 1.46 7.02
C ASN A 34 8.25 2.88 6.73
N SER A 35 9.17 3.68 6.21
CA SER A 35 8.92 5.07 5.86
C SER A 35 8.86 5.30 4.34
N LYS A 36 8.37 6.48 3.98
CA LYS A 36 8.34 7.00 2.62
C LYS A 36 9.13 8.29 2.53
N ASP A 37 9.85 8.45 1.44
CA ASP A 37 10.42 9.74 1.08
C ASP A 37 9.30 10.64 0.55
N THR A 38 8.82 11.53 1.43
CA THR A 38 7.72 12.44 1.12
C THR A 38 8.16 13.64 0.28
N GLN A 39 9.47 13.81 0.02
CA GLN A 39 9.98 14.83 -0.91
C GLN A 39 10.01 14.29 -2.34
N VAL A 40 10.30 12.99 -2.51
CA VAL A 40 10.16 12.29 -3.80
C VAL A 40 8.70 12.00 -4.12
N PHE A 41 7.94 11.49 -3.15
CA PHE A 41 6.49 11.28 -3.26
C PHE A 41 5.76 12.53 -2.80
N ASP A 42 5.69 13.51 -3.69
CA ASP A 42 5.02 14.79 -3.47
C ASP A 42 3.95 15.05 -4.54
N PRO A 43 2.66 15.11 -4.15
CA PRO A 43 1.58 15.33 -5.11
C PRO A 43 1.64 16.68 -5.81
N GLN A 44 2.36 17.68 -5.27
CA GLN A 44 2.47 19.00 -5.90
C GLN A 44 3.34 18.99 -7.17
N GLN A 45 4.15 17.95 -7.36
CA GLN A 45 5.06 17.84 -8.50
C GLN A 45 4.39 17.26 -9.76
N PHE A 46 3.16 16.77 -9.66
CA PHE A 46 2.51 16.02 -10.74
C PHE A 46 1.06 16.47 -10.95
N ASP A 47 0.67 16.60 -12.20
CA ASP A 47 -0.73 16.73 -12.59
C ASP A 47 -1.31 15.32 -12.84
N PRO A 48 -2.30 14.86 -12.05
CA PRO A 48 -2.91 13.54 -12.23
C PRO A 48 -3.47 13.29 -13.63
N ALA A 49 -4.01 14.30 -14.31
CA ALA A 49 -4.57 14.15 -15.65
C ALA A 49 -3.47 13.95 -16.70
N LEU A 50 -2.38 14.72 -16.61
CA LEU A 50 -1.22 14.54 -17.49
C LEU A 50 -0.54 13.19 -17.26
N SER A 51 -0.42 12.75 -16.00
CA SER A 51 0.11 11.42 -15.68
C SER A 51 -0.77 10.32 -16.27
N ARG A 52 -2.11 10.44 -16.16
CA ARG A 52 -3.01 9.49 -16.82
C ARG A 52 -2.85 9.48 -18.33
N GLN A 53 -2.73 10.65 -18.97
CA GLN A 53 -2.49 10.73 -20.42
C GLN A 53 -1.18 10.04 -20.81
N LYS A 54 -0.09 10.30 -20.09
CA LYS A 54 1.23 9.71 -20.32
C LYS A 54 1.21 8.18 -20.31
N TYR A 55 0.43 7.59 -19.41
CA TYR A 55 0.36 6.14 -19.24
C TYR A 55 -0.80 5.48 -19.99
N GLY A 56 -1.50 6.21 -20.88
CA GLY A 56 -2.64 5.67 -21.64
C GLY A 56 -3.85 5.32 -20.77
N LEU A 57 -4.05 6.07 -19.67
CA LEU A 57 -5.09 5.85 -18.68
C LEU A 57 -6.16 6.97 -18.65
N ALA A 58 -6.13 7.90 -19.61
CA ALA A 58 -6.98 9.08 -19.60
C ALA A 58 -8.48 8.76 -19.67
N ASP A 59 -8.85 7.69 -20.39
CA ASP A 59 -10.23 7.29 -20.62
C ASP A 59 -10.80 6.39 -19.51
N TYR A 60 -10.06 6.18 -18.41
CA TYR A 60 -10.41 5.21 -17.39
C TYR A 60 -10.52 5.82 -15.99
N ARG A 61 -11.46 5.27 -15.20
CA ARG A 61 -11.42 5.30 -13.74
C ARG A 61 -10.36 4.30 -13.28
N VAL A 62 -9.32 4.80 -12.63
CA VAL A 62 -8.09 4.05 -12.35
C VAL A 62 -8.04 3.61 -10.89
N LEU A 63 -8.19 2.31 -10.66
CA LEU A 63 -7.82 1.66 -9.41
C LEU A 63 -6.39 1.16 -9.54
N MET A 64 -5.44 1.72 -8.79
CA MET A 64 -4.04 1.36 -8.95
C MET A 64 -3.58 0.42 -7.85
N PHE A 65 -2.84 -0.61 -8.24
CA PHE A 65 -2.10 -1.48 -7.35
C PHE A 65 -0.60 -1.40 -7.68
N PRO A 66 0.20 -0.65 -6.91
CA PRO A 66 1.64 -0.53 -7.16
C PRO A 66 2.42 -1.74 -6.62
N GLY A 67 2.88 -2.61 -7.52
CA GLY A 67 3.79 -3.72 -7.21
C GLY A 67 3.29 -5.08 -7.66
N THR A 68 3.94 -6.12 -7.15
CA THR A 68 3.75 -7.48 -7.65
C THR A 68 2.47 -8.14 -7.15
N ALA A 69 1.70 -8.70 -8.07
CA ALA A 69 0.50 -9.46 -7.78
C ALA A 69 0.88 -10.83 -7.19
N ARG A 70 0.18 -11.21 -6.12
CA ARG A 70 0.31 -12.52 -5.46
C ARG A 70 -1.05 -12.92 -4.88
N PRO A 71 -1.31 -14.21 -4.65
CA PRO A 71 -2.58 -14.67 -4.07
C PRO A 71 -2.98 -13.95 -2.77
N HIS A 72 -2.03 -13.74 -1.86
CA HIS A 72 -2.29 -13.05 -0.59
C HIS A 72 -2.54 -11.53 -0.74
N LYS A 73 -2.35 -10.96 -1.93
CA LYS A 73 -2.61 -9.54 -2.21
C LYS A 73 -4.07 -9.27 -2.61
N GLY A 74 -4.88 -10.30 -2.86
CA GLY A 74 -6.34 -10.23 -3.02
C GLY A 74 -6.83 -9.46 -4.25
N LEU A 75 -6.09 -9.49 -5.36
CA LEU A 75 -6.50 -8.77 -6.57
C LEU A 75 -7.75 -9.37 -7.22
N GLU A 76 -7.99 -10.67 -7.01
CA GLU A 76 -9.21 -11.35 -7.43
C GLU A 76 -10.44 -10.70 -6.81
N ASP A 77 -10.36 -10.28 -5.55
CA ASP A 77 -11.51 -9.72 -4.86
C ASP A 77 -11.92 -8.36 -5.47
N VAL A 78 -10.92 -7.58 -5.90
CA VAL A 78 -11.15 -6.35 -6.69
C VAL A 78 -11.70 -6.68 -8.07
N LEU A 79 -11.17 -7.69 -8.76
CA LEU A 79 -11.62 -8.05 -10.11
C LEU A 79 -13.05 -8.61 -10.12
N ILE A 80 -13.44 -9.37 -9.09
CA ILE A 80 -14.82 -9.83 -8.88
C ILE A 80 -15.75 -8.63 -8.65
N ALA A 81 -15.34 -7.66 -7.82
CA ALA A 81 -16.11 -6.44 -7.62
C ALA A 81 -16.29 -5.62 -8.91
N LEU A 82 -15.25 -5.56 -9.75
CA LEU A 82 -15.30 -4.86 -11.05
C LEU A 82 -16.24 -5.57 -12.04
N GLU A 83 -16.25 -6.91 -12.02
CA GLU A 83 -17.18 -7.71 -12.80
C GLU A 83 -18.64 -7.50 -12.37
N GLU A 84 -18.90 -7.37 -11.06
CA GLU A 84 -20.23 -7.05 -10.53
C GLU A 84 -20.71 -5.63 -10.91
N LEU A 85 -19.82 -4.63 -10.83
CA LEU A 85 -20.14 -3.26 -11.20
C LEU A 85 -20.35 -3.08 -12.71
N ASP A 86 -19.62 -3.85 -13.52
CA ASP A 86 -19.65 -3.83 -15.00
C ASP A 86 -19.46 -2.44 -15.64
N TRP A 87 -18.70 -1.55 -15.00
CA TRP A 87 -18.46 -0.19 -15.51
C TRP A 87 -17.40 -0.16 -16.60
N PRO A 88 -17.74 0.15 -17.88
CA PRO A 88 -16.87 -0.06 -19.03
C PRO A 88 -15.55 0.73 -18.98
N ASP A 89 -15.47 1.79 -18.18
CA ASP A 89 -14.30 2.65 -17.98
C ASP A 89 -13.55 2.39 -16.65
N LEU A 90 -14.00 1.49 -15.78
CA LEU A 90 -13.29 1.15 -14.53
C LEU A 90 -12.21 0.10 -14.78
N ARG A 91 -10.98 0.38 -14.35
CA ARG A 91 -9.83 -0.52 -14.55
C ARG A 91 -9.01 -0.68 -13.27
N LEU A 92 -8.66 -1.93 -12.97
CA LEU A 92 -7.55 -2.25 -12.09
C LEU A 92 -6.24 -2.14 -12.90
N VAL A 93 -5.34 -1.27 -12.46
CA VAL A 93 -4.02 -1.05 -13.05
C VAL A 93 -2.97 -1.64 -12.12
N ILE A 94 -2.36 -2.75 -12.52
CA ILE A 94 -1.21 -3.33 -11.82
C ILE A 94 0.06 -2.68 -12.37
N VAL A 95 0.87 -2.12 -11.47
CA VAL A 95 2.14 -1.49 -11.85
C VAL A 95 3.32 -2.38 -11.48
N GLY A 96 4.05 -2.82 -12.50
CA GLY A 96 5.24 -3.63 -12.35
C GLY A 96 4.94 -5.13 -12.27
N GLY A 97 5.44 -5.75 -11.20
CA GLY A 97 5.43 -7.20 -11.05
C GLY A 97 6.73 -7.88 -11.50
N ARG A 98 6.93 -9.07 -10.97
CA ARG A 98 7.85 -10.09 -11.51
C ARG A 98 6.96 -11.26 -11.89
N LYS A 99 7.29 -11.99 -12.96
CA LYS A 99 6.74 -13.34 -13.22
C LYS A 99 7.58 -14.38 -12.46
N PRO A 100 7.33 -14.70 -11.18
CA PRO A 100 7.87 -15.95 -10.64
C PRO A 100 6.97 -17.14 -10.97
N ASP A 101 5.71 -16.90 -11.34
CA ASP A 101 4.64 -17.89 -11.51
C ASP A 101 3.60 -17.40 -12.54
N ASP A 102 2.61 -18.25 -12.82
CA ASP A 102 1.53 -18.01 -13.79
C ASP A 102 0.36 -17.20 -13.21
N TYR A 103 0.50 -16.66 -11.99
CA TYR A 103 -0.61 -16.02 -11.28
C TYR A 103 -1.18 -14.82 -12.03
N GLU A 104 -0.32 -13.88 -12.43
CA GLU A 104 -0.74 -12.69 -13.20
C GLU A 104 -1.32 -13.07 -14.57
N ASP A 105 -0.76 -14.09 -15.22
CA ASP A 105 -1.24 -14.57 -16.52
C ASP A 105 -2.65 -15.17 -16.38
N ASN A 106 -2.95 -15.84 -15.25
CA ASN A 106 -4.29 -16.36 -14.96
C ASN A 106 -5.29 -15.23 -14.66
N LEU A 107 -4.88 -14.16 -13.96
CA LEU A 107 -5.72 -12.98 -13.77
C LEU A 107 -6.08 -12.33 -15.12
N LEU A 108 -5.09 -12.15 -16.00
CA LEU A 108 -5.30 -11.57 -17.34
C LEU A 108 -6.19 -12.44 -18.22
N LYS A 109 -6.03 -13.76 -18.18
CA LYS A 109 -6.89 -14.69 -18.93
C LYS A 109 -8.35 -14.59 -18.52
N ARG A 110 -8.63 -14.44 -17.21
CA ARG A 110 -10.00 -14.43 -16.69
C ARG A 110 -10.65 -13.04 -16.69
N TRP A 111 -9.90 -11.99 -16.34
CA TRP A 111 -10.42 -10.64 -16.16
C TRP A 111 -9.70 -9.57 -17.00
N GLY A 112 -9.12 -9.95 -18.15
CA GLY A 112 -8.41 -9.03 -19.03
C GLY A 112 -9.20 -7.79 -19.45
N ARG A 113 -10.54 -7.87 -19.47
CA ARG A 113 -11.44 -6.71 -19.69
C ARG A 113 -11.25 -5.60 -18.65
N TRP A 114 -10.97 -5.97 -17.41
CA TRP A 114 -10.91 -5.09 -16.23
C TRP A 114 -9.50 -4.74 -15.80
N LEU A 115 -8.49 -5.34 -16.44
CA LEU A 115 -7.12 -5.33 -15.97
C LEU A 115 -6.19 -4.67 -16.99
N ILE A 116 -5.46 -3.65 -16.55
CA ILE A 116 -4.35 -3.05 -17.30
C ILE A 116 -3.07 -3.35 -16.54
N LYS A 117 -2.02 -3.74 -17.28
CA LYS A 117 -0.69 -3.94 -16.71
C LYS A 117 0.27 -2.88 -17.24
N LEU A 118 0.85 -2.11 -16.33
CA LEU A 118 1.95 -1.21 -16.61
C LEU A 118 3.30 -1.88 -16.29
N PRO A 119 4.40 -1.46 -16.94
CA PRO A 119 5.72 -2.03 -16.68
C PRO A 119 6.22 -1.67 -15.29
N ARG A 120 7.40 -2.21 -14.94
CA ARG A 120 8.12 -1.79 -13.73
C ARG A 120 8.79 -0.45 -14.00
N PHE A 121 8.63 0.48 -13.06
CA PHE A 121 9.32 1.76 -13.06
C PHE A 121 10.42 1.81 -12.00
N PRO A 122 11.46 2.63 -12.20
CA PRO A 122 12.37 3.05 -11.14
C PRO A 122 11.60 3.65 -9.95
N MET A 123 12.17 3.52 -8.75
CA MET A 123 11.54 4.03 -7.52
C MET A 123 11.22 5.54 -7.59
N ASN A 124 12.08 6.33 -8.23
CA ASN A 124 11.90 7.78 -8.35
C ASN A 124 10.73 8.16 -9.27
N ASP A 125 10.39 7.30 -10.23
CA ASP A 125 9.31 7.56 -11.20
C ASP A 125 7.95 7.09 -10.67
N MET A 126 7.94 6.24 -9.63
CA MET A 126 6.71 5.69 -9.06
C MET A 126 5.78 6.76 -8.50
N ALA A 127 6.28 7.92 -8.07
CA ALA A 127 5.43 9.02 -7.61
C ALA A 127 4.51 9.53 -8.73
N GLU A 128 5.04 9.76 -9.94
CA GLU A 128 4.24 10.15 -11.11
C GLU A 128 3.25 9.06 -11.50
N VAL A 129 3.67 7.79 -11.47
CA VAL A 129 2.77 6.67 -11.79
C VAL A 129 1.61 6.61 -10.80
N VAL A 130 1.89 6.68 -9.49
CA VAL A 130 0.86 6.68 -8.44
C VAL A 130 -0.04 7.91 -8.54
N SER A 131 0.48 9.06 -8.99
CA SER A 131 -0.32 10.27 -9.20
C SER A 131 -1.48 10.05 -10.19
N ALA A 132 -1.29 9.17 -11.18
CA ALA A 132 -2.30 8.83 -12.19
C ALA A 132 -3.51 8.05 -11.63
N ALA A 133 -3.38 7.44 -10.44
CA ALA A 133 -4.47 6.70 -9.82
C ALA A 133 -5.67 7.62 -9.53
N HIS A 134 -6.89 7.11 -9.60
CA HIS A 134 -8.02 7.75 -8.92
C HIS A 134 -8.10 7.25 -7.47
N VAL A 135 -7.88 5.94 -7.28
CA VAL A 135 -7.83 5.28 -5.98
C VAL A 135 -6.65 4.30 -5.97
N VAL A 136 -5.92 4.20 -4.87
CA VAL A 136 -4.97 3.10 -4.66
C VAL A 136 -5.66 2.00 -3.87
N VAL A 137 -5.57 0.76 -4.37
CA VAL A 137 -6.18 -0.40 -3.73
C VAL A 137 -5.12 -1.26 -3.03
N VAL A 138 -5.40 -1.67 -1.79
CA VAL A 138 -4.57 -2.61 -1.01
C VAL A 138 -5.48 -3.71 -0.42
N PRO A 139 -5.98 -4.63 -1.27
CA PRO A 139 -7.04 -5.57 -0.90
C PRO A 139 -6.48 -6.86 -0.27
N GLN A 140 -5.50 -6.74 0.63
CA GLN A 140 -4.78 -7.92 1.14
C GLN A 140 -5.71 -8.89 1.86
N ARG A 141 -5.53 -10.19 1.62
CA ARG A 141 -6.26 -11.27 2.32
C ARG A 141 -5.61 -11.62 3.65
N ASP A 142 -6.34 -12.33 4.51
CA ASP A 142 -5.91 -12.60 5.89
C ASP A 142 -4.86 -13.71 6.03
N TYR A 143 -3.68 -13.50 5.45
CA TYR A 143 -2.54 -14.42 5.55
C TYR A 143 -1.54 -13.96 6.61
N ALA A 144 -0.87 -14.91 7.28
CA ALA A 144 0.21 -14.60 8.22
C ALA A 144 1.34 -13.77 7.56
N THR A 145 1.63 -14.07 6.29
CA THR A 145 2.61 -13.31 5.49
C THR A 145 2.16 -11.87 5.23
N ALA A 146 0.86 -11.62 5.10
CA ALA A 146 0.33 -10.27 4.96
C ALA A 146 0.40 -9.50 6.29
N LYS A 147 0.07 -10.14 7.42
CA LYS A 147 0.19 -9.55 8.77
C LYS A 147 1.64 -9.22 9.16
N ALA A 148 2.59 -10.05 8.72
CA ALA A 148 4.02 -9.86 8.99
C ALA A 148 4.69 -8.82 8.06
N GLN A 149 4.01 -8.33 7.02
CA GLN A 149 4.57 -7.39 6.05
C GLN A 149 3.98 -5.99 6.21
N PHE A 150 4.85 -5.00 6.30
CA PHE A 150 4.41 -3.61 6.23
C PHE A 150 3.94 -3.27 4.79
N PRO A 151 2.70 -2.79 4.61
CA PRO A 151 2.12 -2.56 3.29
C PRO A 151 2.63 -1.24 2.67
N LEU A 152 3.81 -1.27 2.04
CA LEU A 152 4.45 -0.08 1.44
C LEU A 152 3.55 0.71 0.48
N LYS A 153 2.62 0.03 -0.21
CA LYS A 153 1.63 0.62 -1.11
C LYS A 153 0.72 1.64 -0.43
N LEU A 154 0.43 1.43 0.86
CA LEU A 154 -0.31 2.41 1.65
C LEU A 154 0.51 3.69 1.75
N THR A 155 1.78 3.60 2.12
CA THR A 155 2.62 4.80 2.24
C THR A 155 2.87 5.49 0.90
N ASP A 156 2.88 4.77 -0.23
CA ASP A 156 2.89 5.39 -1.57
C ASP A 156 1.64 6.25 -1.79
N ALA A 157 0.46 5.68 -1.52
CA ALA A 157 -0.82 6.35 -1.71
C ALA A 157 -1.02 7.52 -0.75
N MET A 158 -0.70 7.30 0.54
CA MET A 158 -0.76 8.33 1.56
C MET A 158 0.18 9.48 1.18
N ALA A 159 1.43 9.19 0.80
CA ALA A 159 2.38 10.22 0.40
C ALA A 159 1.94 11.00 -0.85
N MET A 160 1.21 10.38 -1.78
CA MET A 160 0.69 11.03 -2.97
C MET A 160 -0.72 11.61 -2.80
N ALA A 161 -1.22 11.70 -1.57
CA ALA A 161 -2.56 12.17 -1.24
C ALA A 161 -3.68 11.47 -2.05
N LYS A 162 -3.51 10.18 -2.36
CA LYS A 162 -4.50 9.42 -3.11
C LYS A 162 -5.56 8.87 -2.16
N PRO A 163 -6.84 8.82 -2.57
CA PRO A 163 -7.84 7.99 -1.91
C PRO A 163 -7.34 6.54 -1.82
N ILE A 164 -7.61 5.89 -0.68
CA ILE A 164 -7.17 4.53 -0.40
C ILE A 164 -8.39 3.66 -0.11
N LEU A 165 -8.51 2.56 -0.85
CA LEU A 165 -9.40 1.44 -0.52
C LEU A 165 -8.53 0.27 -0.05
N SER A 166 -8.73 -0.20 1.18
CA SER A 166 -7.88 -1.25 1.74
C SER A 166 -8.68 -2.19 2.64
N THR A 167 -8.16 -3.39 2.87
CA THR A 167 -8.71 -4.32 3.86
C THR A 167 -8.29 -3.97 5.28
N THR A 168 -8.90 -4.60 6.29
CA THR A 168 -8.58 -4.46 7.72
C THR A 168 -7.43 -5.36 8.21
N VAL A 169 -6.64 -5.96 7.31
CA VAL A 169 -5.62 -6.97 7.65
C VAL A 169 -4.38 -6.37 8.31
N GLY A 170 -3.94 -6.96 9.43
CA GLY A 170 -2.72 -6.57 10.11
C GLY A 170 -2.76 -5.13 10.62
N ASP A 171 -1.66 -4.39 10.42
CA ASP A 171 -1.52 -3.02 10.91
C ASP A 171 -2.32 -1.99 10.10
N ILE A 172 -3.02 -2.39 9.04
CA ILE A 172 -3.67 -1.45 8.11
C ILE A 172 -4.63 -0.46 8.81
N PRO A 173 -5.53 -0.90 9.71
CA PRO A 173 -6.43 0.03 10.41
C PRO A 173 -5.66 1.07 11.24
N GLU A 174 -4.59 0.67 11.93
CA GLU A 174 -3.73 1.57 12.72
C GLU A 174 -2.95 2.54 11.81
N ILE A 175 -2.45 2.05 10.68
CA ILE A 175 -1.71 2.87 9.72
C ILE A 175 -2.60 3.96 9.13
N LEU A 176 -3.85 3.64 8.81
CA LEU A 176 -4.77 4.55 8.13
C LEU A 176 -5.59 5.41 9.08
N ASP A 177 -5.99 4.92 10.26
CA ASP A 177 -6.63 5.73 11.33
C ASP A 177 -7.76 6.64 10.80
N GLY A 178 -8.69 6.05 10.05
CA GLY A 178 -9.85 6.74 9.48
C GLY A 178 -9.60 7.53 8.17
N CYS A 179 -8.36 7.61 7.66
CA CYS A 179 -8.04 8.33 6.42
C CYS A 179 -8.29 7.54 5.12
N ALA A 180 -8.96 6.39 5.20
CA ALA A 180 -9.22 5.50 4.07
C ALA A 180 -10.66 4.96 4.06
N TYR A 181 -10.96 4.17 3.05
CA TYR A 181 -12.14 3.31 2.94
C TYR A 181 -11.70 1.89 3.27
N LEU A 182 -12.25 1.34 4.35
CA LEU A 182 -11.88 0.02 4.86
C LEU A 182 -12.99 -1.00 4.57
N VAL A 183 -12.58 -2.20 4.21
CA VAL A 183 -13.44 -3.37 3.98
C VAL A 183 -12.87 -4.58 4.71
N GLU A 184 -13.70 -5.58 4.95
CA GLU A 184 -13.22 -6.88 5.41
C GLU A 184 -12.40 -7.58 4.30
N PRO A 185 -11.38 -8.38 4.66
CA PRO A 185 -10.68 -9.21 3.68
C PRO A 185 -11.64 -10.19 3.00
N GLU A 186 -11.34 -10.55 1.76
CA GLU A 186 -12.12 -11.54 0.98
C GLU A 186 -13.61 -11.13 0.81
N SER A 187 -13.87 -9.82 0.76
CA SER A 187 -15.22 -9.26 0.56
C SER A 187 -15.33 -8.40 -0.71
N PRO A 188 -15.46 -9.03 -1.90
CA PRO A 188 -15.70 -8.31 -3.16
C PRO A 188 -16.92 -7.38 -3.10
N GLN A 189 -17.97 -7.75 -2.38
CA GLN A 189 -19.21 -6.98 -2.27
C GLN A 189 -18.94 -5.64 -1.57
N GLN A 190 -18.22 -5.65 -0.43
CA GLN A 190 -17.85 -4.43 0.25
C GLN A 190 -16.90 -3.57 -0.59
N ILE A 191 -16.02 -4.19 -1.39
CA ILE A 191 -15.19 -3.47 -2.36
C ILE A 191 -16.08 -2.72 -3.36
N ALA A 192 -17.08 -3.39 -3.96
CA ALA A 192 -18.01 -2.76 -4.90
C ALA A 192 -18.78 -1.60 -4.26
N GLU A 193 -19.30 -1.79 -3.04
CA GLU A 193 -20.00 -0.75 -2.26
C GLU A 193 -19.12 0.48 -2.01
N GLN A 194 -17.87 0.28 -1.57
CA GLN A 194 -16.96 1.39 -1.33
C GLN A 194 -16.55 2.09 -2.63
N LEU A 195 -16.37 1.36 -3.73
CA LEU A 195 -16.09 1.95 -5.04
C LEU A 195 -17.26 2.83 -5.51
N LEU A 196 -18.50 2.40 -5.31
CA LEU A 196 -19.69 3.23 -5.56
C LEU A 196 -19.65 4.53 -4.76
N LEU A 197 -19.33 4.46 -3.47
CA LEU A 197 -19.22 5.64 -2.61
C LEU A 197 -18.10 6.58 -3.05
N ILE A 198 -16.92 6.03 -3.36
CA ILE A 198 -15.75 6.81 -3.79
C ILE A 198 -16.02 7.54 -5.10
N PHE A 199 -16.55 6.85 -6.11
CA PHE A 199 -16.78 7.46 -7.42
C PHE A 199 -18.05 8.32 -7.49
N LYS A 200 -18.97 8.18 -6.54
CA LYS A 200 -20.10 9.10 -6.38
C LYS A 200 -19.65 10.50 -5.93
N ASP A 201 -18.61 10.57 -5.08
CA ASP A 201 -18.04 11.82 -4.60
C ASP A 201 -16.51 11.72 -4.51
N LEU A 202 -15.86 11.90 -5.67
CA LEU A 202 -14.41 11.85 -5.76
C LEU A 202 -13.73 12.97 -4.97
N GLU A 203 -14.37 14.13 -4.83
CA GLU A 203 -13.81 15.25 -4.07
C GLU A 203 -13.72 14.87 -2.59
N LEU A 204 -14.78 14.30 -2.01
CA LEU A 204 -14.72 13.78 -0.64
C LEU A 204 -13.65 12.70 -0.46
N ALA A 205 -13.49 11.83 -1.46
CA ALA A 205 -12.44 10.82 -1.47
C ALA A 205 -11.04 11.47 -1.49
N HIS A 206 -10.84 12.53 -2.27
CA HIS A 206 -9.60 13.32 -2.30
C HIS A 206 -9.31 13.98 -0.95
N GLN A 207 -10.32 14.50 -0.25
CA GLN A 207 -10.16 15.04 1.11
C GLN A 207 -9.68 13.97 2.11
N LYS A 208 -10.14 12.71 1.99
CA LYS A 208 -9.58 11.59 2.75
C LYS A 208 -8.11 11.33 2.38
N GLY A 209 -7.76 11.38 1.09
CA GLY A 209 -6.38 11.29 0.61
C GLY A 209 -5.46 12.37 1.19
N LEU A 210 -5.92 13.62 1.30
CA LEU A 210 -5.17 14.70 1.94
C LEU A 210 -4.90 14.42 3.42
N LYS A 211 -5.89 13.94 4.18
CA LYS A 211 -5.68 13.49 5.57
C LYS A 211 -4.68 12.34 5.66
N ALA A 212 -4.70 11.43 4.69
CA ALA A 212 -3.73 10.34 4.60
C ALA A 212 -2.31 10.86 4.40
N ARG A 213 -2.13 11.91 3.57
CA ARG A 213 -0.86 12.61 3.38
C ARG A 213 -0.35 13.26 4.65
N GLU A 214 -1.18 14.04 5.33
CA GLU A 214 -0.82 14.66 6.61
C GLU A 214 -0.31 13.62 7.61
N ARG A 215 -1.02 12.49 7.73
CA ARG A 215 -0.63 11.38 8.58
C ARG A 215 0.70 10.76 8.14
N CYS A 216 0.91 10.55 6.83
CA CYS A 216 2.16 10.03 6.29
C CYS A 216 3.35 10.94 6.62
N VAL A 217 3.24 12.24 6.39
CA VAL A 217 4.30 13.21 6.70
C VAL A 217 4.63 13.18 8.19
N LYS A 218 3.61 13.12 9.06
CA LYS A 218 3.77 13.12 10.51
C LYS A 218 4.42 11.83 11.05
N ASN A 219 3.97 10.67 10.57
CA ASN A 219 4.24 9.38 11.22
C ASN A 219 5.09 8.41 10.38
N TYR A 220 5.05 8.52 9.05
CA TYR A 220 5.64 7.55 8.11
C TYR A 220 6.61 8.19 7.11
N SER A 221 7.05 9.43 7.33
CA SER A 221 8.10 10.05 6.52
C SER A 221 9.49 9.57 6.95
N LEU A 222 10.48 9.70 6.08
CA LEU A 222 11.90 9.49 6.45
C LEU A 222 12.28 10.31 7.69
N ALA A 223 11.80 11.55 7.79
CA ALA A 223 12.04 12.41 8.95
C ALA A 223 11.39 11.87 10.23
N ALA A 224 10.17 11.31 10.15
CA ALA A 224 9.50 10.69 11.29
C ALA A 224 10.26 9.45 11.79
N MET A 225 10.63 8.55 10.87
CA MET A 225 11.43 7.37 11.19
C MET A 225 12.80 7.74 11.77
N SER A 226 13.48 8.73 11.17
CA SER A 226 14.79 9.21 11.63
C SER A 226 14.75 9.70 13.07
N ARG A 227 13.72 10.46 13.47
CA ARG A 227 13.54 10.90 14.86
C ARG A 227 13.38 9.72 15.82
N GLN A 228 12.53 8.74 15.48
CA GLN A 228 12.32 7.56 16.33
C GLN A 228 13.60 6.74 16.47
N LEU A 229 14.33 6.54 15.37
CA LEU A 229 15.58 5.80 15.35
C LEU A 229 16.68 6.51 16.15
N GLN A 230 16.79 7.84 16.05
CA GLN A 230 17.75 8.63 16.83
C GLN A 230 17.50 8.51 18.34
N THR A 231 16.24 8.58 18.78
CA THR A 231 15.89 8.36 20.19
C THR A 231 16.33 6.98 20.65
N LEU A 232 15.99 5.94 19.88
CA LEU A 232 16.35 4.56 20.19
C LEU A 232 17.88 4.36 20.27
N LEU A 233 18.63 4.89 19.31
CA LEU A 233 20.10 4.78 19.34
C LEU A 233 20.68 5.50 20.55
N SER A 234 20.14 6.67 20.92
CA SER A 234 20.62 7.44 22.08
C SER A 234 20.36 6.74 23.41
N ASP A 235 19.26 6.00 23.51
CA ASP A 235 18.91 5.25 24.72
C ASP A 235 19.79 4.01 24.92
N HIS A 236 20.28 3.40 23.83
CA HIS A 236 21.03 2.14 23.86
C HIS A 236 22.55 2.27 23.63
N MET A 237 23.05 3.36 23.02
CA MET A 237 24.48 3.58 22.73
C MET A 237 25.22 4.44 23.78
N ARG A 238 24.81 4.43 25.06
CA ARG A 238 25.57 5.15 26.09
C ARG A 238 26.97 4.52 26.27
N PRO A 239 28.06 5.31 26.34
CA PRO A 239 29.43 4.78 26.27
C PRO A 239 29.91 3.92 27.45
N ASP A 240 29.10 3.71 28.49
CA ASP A 240 29.53 3.10 29.76
C ASP A 240 28.69 1.85 30.15
N ARG A 241 28.71 0.81 29.31
CA ARG A 241 28.32 -0.56 29.71
C ARG A 241 29.38 -1.57 29.28
#